data_AF-A0A834HQP8-F1
#
_entry.id   AF-A0A834HQP8-F1
#
_cell.length_a   1.000
_cell.length_b   1.000
_cell.length_c   1.000
_cell.angle_alpha   90.00
_cell.angle_beta   90.00
_cell.angle_gamma   90.00
#
_symmetry.space_group_name_H-M   'P 1'
#
loop_
_entity.id
_entity.type
_entity.pdbx_description
1 polymer ?
#
loop_
_entity_poly.entity_id
_entity_poly.type
_entity_poly.pdbx_seq_one_letter_code
_entity_poly.pdbx_strand_id
1 'polypeptide(L)'
;MQLLKENNFQQTIPAVKVGEDADVTYEVAAASVKRALRFSSAMQAKDGHWPAENAGPLFFLPPLVMCLYITGHLDEIFSPEHKKEILRYIYNHQVNYCHLTNGDDVGDGNLVLVVFAIDWQWC
;
A
#
# COMPACT_ATOMS: atom_id res chain seq x y z
N MET A 1 7.61 5.89 2.79
CA MET A 1 8.12 6.00 1.41
C MET A 1 9.58 5.61 1.37
N GLN A 2 9.94 4.62 0.56
CA GLN A 2 11.30 4.08 0.43
C GLN A 2 12.28 5.13 -0.12
N LEU A 3 11.91 5.83 -1.20
CA LEU A 3 12.76 6.86 -1.82
C LEU A 3 13.17 7.99 -0.87
N LEU A 4 12.30 8.41 0.04
CA LEU A 4 12.65 9.45 1.02
C LEU A 4 13.79 9.00 1.95
N LYS A 5 13.80 7.71 2.32
CA LYS A 5 14.87 7.13 3.15
C LYS A 5 16.16 7.05 2.36
N GLU A 6 16.10 6.58 1.12
CA GLU A 6 17.27 6.50 0.23
C GLU A 6 17.89 7.87 -0.05
N ASN A 7 17.05 8.90 -0.19
CA ASN A 7 17.47 10.28 -0.38
C ASN A 7 17.88 10.98 0.93
N ASN A 8 17.91 10.28 2.07
CA ASN A 8 18.18 10.83 3.41
C ASN A 8 17.37 12.11 3.69
N PHE A 9 16.13 12.16 3.20
CA PHE A 9 15.35 13.37 3.21
C PHE A 9 14.90 13.71 4.63
N GLN A 10 15.17 14.95 5.04
CA GLN A 10 14.63 15.53 6.26
C GLN A 10 13.80 16.77 5.92
N GLN A 11 12.58 16.79 6.43
CA GLN A 11 11.68 17.93 6.26
C GLN A 11 12.10 19.04 7.24
N THR A 12 12.74 20.08 6.73
CA THR A 12 13.18 21.22 7.56
C THR A 12 12.15 22.34 7.62
N ILE A 13 11.15 22.35 6.73
CA ILE A 13 10.10 23.37 6.73
C ILE A 13 9.02 22.94 7.74
N PRO A 14 8.74 23.76 8.77
CA PRO A 14 7.77 23.42 9.81
C PRO A 14 6.37 23.22 9.20
N ALA A 15 5.59 22.33 9.79
CA ALA A 15 4.20 22.15 9.40
C ALA A 15 3.40 23.38 9.82
N VAL A 16 2.68 23.98 8.88
CA VAL A 16 1.74 25.05 9.17
C VAL A 16 0.40 24.41 9.50
N LYS A 17 -0.18 24.74 10.65
CA LYS A 17 -1.52 24.31 11.05
C LYS A 17 -2.43 25.53 10.99
N VAL A 18 -3.58 25.37 10.33
CA VAL A 18 -4.64 26.38 10.28
C VAL A 18 -5.81 25.81 11.07
N GLY A 19 -6.38 26.61 11.99
CA GLY A 19 -7.58 26.22 12.73
C GLY A 19 -8.81 26.20 11.82
N GLU A 20 -9.90 25.54 12.26
CA GLU A 20 -11.13 25.40 11.45
C GLU A 20 -11.73 26.75 11.01
N ASP A 21 -11.64 27.79 11.85
CA ASP A 21 -12.22 29.13 11.60
C ASP A 21 -11.17 30.21 11.28
N ALA A 22 -9.92 29.83 11.02
CA ALA A 22 -8.85 30.80 10.75
C ALA A 22 -8.72 31.09 9.25
N ASP A 23 -8.64 32.37 8.88
CA ASP A 23 -8.41 32.78 7.49
C ASP A 23 -7.04 32.30 6.98
N VAL A 24 -7.03 31.69 5.79
CA VAL A 24 -5.80 31.26 5.11
C VAL A 24 -5.12 32.47 4.50
N THR A 25 -4.06 32.96 5.16
CA THR A 25 -3.25 34.04 4.61
C THR A 25 -2.32 33.56 3.50
N TYR A 26 -1.83 34.49 2.68
CA TYR A 26 -0.89 34.20 1.60
C TYR A 26 0.39 33.53 2.12
N GLU A 27 0.91 33.97 3.27
CA GLU A 27 2.14 33.47 3.88
C GLU A 27 1.98 32.00 4.31
N VAL A 28 0.83 31.67 4.89
CA VAL A 28 0.45 30.32 5.30
C VAL A 28 0.37 29.39 4.09
N ALA A 29 -0.29 29.84 3.01
CA ALA A 29 -0.39 29.09 1.77
C ALA A 29 0.99 28.89 1.12
N ALA A 30 1.78 29.96 1.00
CA ALA A 30 3.12 29.92 0.41
C ALA A 30 4.07 29.00 1.18
N ALA A 31 4.05 29.04 2.52
CA ALA A 31 4.84 28.15 3.36
C ALA A 31 4.42 26.67 3.18
N SER A 32 3.11 26.41 3.10
CA SER A 32 2.55 25.07 2.89
C SER A 32 2.93 24.49 1.52
N VAL A 33 2.78 25.28 0.46
CA VAL A 33 3.18 24.88 -0.91
C VAL A 33 4.68 24.65 -0.99
N LYS A 34 5.51 25.54 -0.42
CA LYS A 34 6.97 25.36 -0.40
C LYS A 34 7.37 24.07 0.31
N ARG A 35 6.69 23.73 1.41
CA ARG A 35 6.89 22.47 2.14
C ARG A 35 6.51 21.24 1.31
N ALA A 36 5.36 21.30 0.63
CA ALA A 36 4.86 20.23 -0.23
C ALA A 36 5.74 20.01 -1.46
N LEU A 37 6.21 21.08 -2.10
CA LEU A 37 7.14 21.02 -3.23
C LEU A 37 8.46 20.37 -2.80
N ARG A 38 9.05 20.80 -1.69
CA ARG A 38 10.29 20.21 -1.16
C ARG A 38 10.13 18.71 -0.90
N PHE A 39 9.00 18.30 -0.34
CA PHE A 39 8.68 16.88 -0.11
C PHE A 39 8.52 16.11 -1.42
N SER A 40 7.77 16.67 -2.38
CA SER A 40 7.50 16.05 -3.68
C SER A 40 8.78 15.88 -4.49
N SER A 41 9.62 16.92 -4.56
CA SER A 41 10.94 16.84 -5.22
C SER A 41 11.83 15.76 -4.62
N ALA A 42 11.78 15.55 -3.30
CA ALA A 42 12.55 14.50 -2.65
C ALA A 42 12.04 13.07 -2.93
N MET A 43 10.82 12.92 -3.46
CA MET A 43 10.28 11.63 -3.91
C MET A 43 10.52 11.37 -5.40
N GLN A 44 11.14 12.29 -6.13
CA GLN A 44 11.43 12.12 -7.54
C GLN A 44 12.52 11.06 -7.74
N ALA A 45 12.30 10.12 -8.65
CA ALA A 45 13.29 9.13 -9.05
C ALA A 45 14.41 9.77 -9.89
N LYS A 46 15.52 9.05 -10.06
CA LYS A 46 16.73 9.56 -10.73
C LYS A 46 16.52 9.97 -12.20
N ASP A 47 15.57 9.34 -12.88
CA ASP A 47 15.15 9.60 -14.26
C ASP A 47 14.03 10.66 -14.35
N GLY A 48 13.59 11.22 -13.22
CA GLY A 48 12.64 12.32 -13.15
C GLY A 48 11.18 11.92 -12.96
N HIS A 49 10.84 10.62 -12.93
CA HIS A 49 9.46 10.20 -12.66
C HIS A 49 9.12 10.22 -11.16
N TRP A 50 7.83 10.17 -10.82
CA TRP A 50 7.37 9.98 -9.44
C TRP A 50 6.75 8.59 -9.31
N PRO A 51 7.41 7.65 -8.62
CA PRO A 51 6.83 6.34 -8.43
C PRO A 51 5.64 6.44 -7.49
N ALA A 52 4.54 5.85 -7.93
CA ALA A 52 3.32 5.73 -7.15
C ALA A 52 3.00 4.25 -6.99
N GLU A 53 2.44 3.90 -5.84
CA GLU A 53 1.81 2.61 -5.67
C GLU A 53 0.50 2.61 -6.46
N ASN A 54 0.42 1.76 -7.49
CA ASN A 54 -0.83 1.47 -8.17
C ASN A 54 -1.42 0.18 -7.59
N ALA A 55 -1.95 0.29 -6.38
CA ALA A 55 -2.65 -0.78 -5.70
C ALA A 55 -4.16 -0.54 -5.72
N GLY A 56 -4.93 -1.59 -5.51
CA GLY A 56 -6.38 -1.47 -5.32
C GLY A 56 -7.02 -2.85 -5.33
N PRO A 57 -7.11 -3.50 -6.49
CA PRO A 57 -7.67 -4.84 -6.56
C PRO A 57 -6.64 -5.92 -6.18
N LEU A 58 -7.04 -6.84 -5.29
CA LEU A 58 -6.25 -8.02 -4.92
C LEU A 58 -6.21 -9.11 -6.01
N PHE A 59 -6.56 -8.80 -7.26
CA PHE A 59 -6.56 -9.80 -8.34
C PHE A 59 -5.24 -9.87 -9.12
N PHE A 60 -4.25 -8.99 -8.90
CA PHE A 60 -2.97 -9.06 -9.61
C PHE A 60 -1.96 -9.98 -8.93
N LEU A 61 -1.79 -9.82 -7.61
CA LEU A 61 -0.73 -10.50 -6.87
C LEU A 61 -0.96 -12.02 -6.70
N PRO A 62 -2.15 -12.50 -6.30
CA PRO A 62 -2.37 -13.94 -6.15
C PRO A 62 -2.20 -14.73 -7.46
N PRO A 63 -2.78 -14.32 -8.62
CA PRO A 63 -2.50 -14.96 -9.91
C PRO A 63 -1.02 -15.00 -10.27
N LEU A 64 -0.28 -13.91 -10.04
CA LEU A 64 1.16 -13.89 -10.31
C LEU A 64 1.92 -14.92 -9.46
N VAL A 65 1.62 -15.03 -8.16
CA VAL A 65 2.24 -16.01 -7.26
C VAL A 65 1.94 -17.44 -7.72
N MET A 66 0.69 -17.75 -8.09
CA MET A 66 0.32 -19.07 -8.61
C MET A 66 1.05 -19.41 -9.91
N CYS A 67 1.11 -18.48 -10.88
CA CYS A 67 1.79 -18.71 -12.15
C CYS A 67 3.29 -18.99 -11.95
N LEU A 68 3.96 -18.21 -11.09
CA LEU A 68 5.39 -18.40 -10.78
C LEU A 68 5.65 -19.71 -10.04
N TYR A 69 4.74 -20.12 -9.15
CA TYR A 69 4.80 -21.42 -8.49
C TYR A 69 4.67 -22.57 -9.49
N ILE A 70 3.63 -22.56 -10.33
CA ILE A 70 3.37 -23.62 -11.33
C ILE A 70 4.53 -23.74 -12.32
N THR A 71 5.12 -22.60 -12.72
CA THR A 71 6.23 -22.59 -13.68
C THR A 71 7.59 -22.88 -13.03
N GLY A 72 7.69 -22.94 -11.70
CA GLY A 72 8.95 -23.20 -10.99
C GLY A 72 9.92 -22.01 -10.88
N HIS A 73 9.47 -20.78 -11.13
CA HIS A 73 10.31 -19.57 -11.11
C HIS A 73 10.12 -18.71 -9.86
N LEU A 74 9.42 -19.24 -8.84
CA LEU A 74 9.06 -18.48 -7.64
C LEU A 74 10.30 -17.92 -6.91
N ASP A 75 11.33 -18.75 -6.72
CA ASP A 75 12.58 -18.37 -6.03
C ASP A 75 13.50 -17.50 -6.87
N GLU A 76 13.37 -17.53 -8.19
CA GLU A 76 14.15 -16.70 -9.11
C GLU A 76 13.64 -15.25 -9.12
N ILE A 77 12.31 -15.09 -9.13
CA ILE A 77 11.66 -13.77 -9.22
C ILE A 77 11.47 -13.13 -7.85
N PHE A 78 11.11 -13.91 -6.82
CA PHE A 78 10.86 -13.38 -5.49
C PHE A 78 11.97 -13.71 -4.51
N SER A 79 12.72 -12.67 -4.10
CA SER A 79 13.65 -12.76 -2.98
C SER A 79 12.91 -13.09 -1.67
N PRO A 80 13.65 -13.51 -0.62
CA PRO A 80 13.06 -13.73 0.71
C PRO A 80 12.29 -12.50 1.24
N GLU A 81 12.77 -11.29 0.95
CA GLU A 81 12.11 -10.03 1.30
C GLU A 81 10.82 -9.83 0.51
N HIS A 82 10.80 -10.12 -0.79
CA HIS A 82 9.56 -10.09 -1.59
C HIS A 82 8.51 -11.01 -0.97
N LYS A 83 8.85 -12.26 -0.65
CA LYS A 83 7.91 -13.23 -0.07
C LYS A 83 7.35 -12.76 1.28
N LYS A 84 8.22 -12.25 2.14
CA LYS A 84 7.83 -11.68 3.45
C LYS A 84 6.84 -10.52 3.29
N GLU A 85 7.10 -9.64 2.33
CA GLU A 85 6.27 -8.45 2.08
C GLU A 85 4.96 -8.79 1.38
N ILE A 86 4.96 -9.77 0.47
CA ILE A 86 3.75 -10.33 -0.16
C ILE A 86 2.83 -10.92 0.91
N LEU A 87 3.36 -11.73 1.83
CA LEU A 87 2.59 -12.28 2.94
C LEU A 87 2.01 -11.16 3.81
N ARG A 88 2.84 -10.19 4.22
CA ARG A 88 2.38 -9.03 5.03
C ARG A 88 1.26 -8.28 4.31
N TYR A 89 1.40 -8.03 3.01
CA TYR A 89 0.38 -7.35 2.22
C TYR A 89 -0.94 -8.13 2.20
N ILE A 90 -0.89 -9.44 1.94
CA ILE A 90 -2.09 -10.31 1.93
C ILE A 90 -2.76 -10.30 3.31
N TYR A 91 -2.01 -10.52 4.40
CA TYR A 91 -2.55 -10.51 5.76
C TYR A 91 -3.20 -9.16 6.12
N ASN A 92 -2.60 -8.05 5.73
CA ASN A 92 -3.16 -6.72 5.99
C ASN A 92 -4.48 -6.45 5.25
N HIS A 93 -4.73 -7.16 4.14
CA HIS A 93 -5.95 -6.99 3.34
C HIS A 93 -6.98 -8.11 3.56
N GLN A 94 -6.72 -9.04 4.47
CA GLN A 94 -7.71 -10.02 4.89
C GLN A 94 -8.83 -9.32 5.66
N VAL A 95 -10.04 -9.34 5.09
CA VAL A 95 -11.24 -8.92 5.81
C VAL A 95 -11.61 -10.05 6.77
N ASN A 96 -11.47 -9.80 8.07
CA ASN A 96 -12.00 -10.68 9.11
C ASN A 96 -13.53 -10.52 9.18
N TYR A 97 -14.27 -11.33 8.42
CA TYR A 97 -15.72 -11.46 8.59
C TYR A 97 -16.04 -12.30 9.84
N CYS A 98 -15.68 -11.80 11.03
CA CYS A 98 -16.08 -12.43 12.30
C CYS A 98 -16.97 -11.55 13.19
N HIS A 99 -17.37 -10.35 12.73
CA HIS A 99 -18.14 -9.43 13.58
C HIS A 99 -19.42 -8.83 12.95
N LEU A 100 -19.90 -9.35 11.81
CA LEU A 100 -21.11 -8.81 11.16
C LEU A 100 -22.32 -9.75 11.11
N THR A 101 -22.29 -10.91 11.78
CA THR A 101 -23.48 -11.78 11.89
C THR A 101 -23.97 -11.84 13.34
N ASN A 102 -24.48 -10.71 13.84
CA ASN A 102 -25.52 -10.76 14.86
C ASN A 102 -26.86 -10.69 14.15
N GLY A 103 -27.52 -11.84 14.02
CA GLY A 103 -28.93 -11.95 13.64
C GLY A 103 -29.18 -11.97 12.13
N ASP A 104 -29.54 -13.16 11.65
CA ASP A 104 -30.52 -13.39 10.60
C ASP A 104 -30.24 -12.80 9.20
N ASP A 105 -29.45 -13.50 8.39
CA ASP A 105 -29.68 -13.61 6.95
C ASP A 105 -28.91 -14.83 6.39
N VAL A 106 -29.63 -15.94 6.19
CA VAL A 106 -29.18 -17.08 5.39
C VAL A 106 -29.45 -16.71 3.93
N GLY A 107 -28.43 -16.19 3.24
CA GLY A 107 -28.50 -15.88 1.82
C GLY A 107 -27.12 -16.03 1.19
N ASP A 108 -26.93 -17.14 0.46
CA ASP A 108 -25.84 -17.48 -0.44
C ASP A 108 -24.65 -16.51 -0.47
N GLY A 109 -23.76 -16.67 0.51
CA GLY A 109 -22.41 -16.09 0.54
C GLY A 109 -21.45 -16.78 -0.43
N ASN A 110 -21.88 -16.97 -1.68
CA ASN A 110 -21.03 -17.41 -2.79
C ASN A 110 -20.38 -16.18 -3.43
N LEU A 111 -19.42 -15.57 -2.71
CA LEU A 111 -18.46 -14.63 -3.27
C LEU A 111 -17.06 -15.09 -2.87
N VAL A 112 -16.68 -16.15 -3.59
CA VAL A 112 -15.34 -16.61 -3.95
C VAL A 112 -14.26 -15.52 -3.85
N LEU A 113 -13.80 -15.26 -2.63
CA LEU A 113 -12.44 -14.80 -2.33
C LEU A 113 -11.77 -15.71 -1.28
N VAL A 114 -12.53 -16.60 -0.65
CA VAL A 114 -12.04 -17.59 0.33
C VAL A 114 -11.48 -18.86 -0.36
N VAL A 115 -11.53 -18.96 -1.69
CA VAL A 115 -10.83 -20.04 -2.42
C VAL A 115 -9.30 -19.84 -2.43
N PHE A 116 -8.77 -18.71 -1.94
CA PHE A 116 -7.32 -18.53 -1.73
C PHE A 116 -6.84 -18.77 -0.30
N ALA A 117 -7.70 -19.24 0.60
CA ALA A 117 -7.32 -19.73 1.93
C ALA A 117 -7.26 -21.26 2.01
N ILE A 118 -7.43 -21.96 0.89
CA ILE A 118 -7.21 -23.40 0.80
C ILE A 118 -5.76 -23.60 0.36
N ASP A 119 -4.96 -24.15 1.28
CA ASP A 119 -3.62 -24.73 1.08
C ASP A 119 -2.36 -23.90 1.37
N TRP A 120 -2.37 -23.08 2.44
CA TRP A 120 -1.14 -22.63 3.10
C TRP A 120 -0.63 -23.61 4.20
N GLN A 121 -0.99 -24.89 4.11
CA GLN A 121 -0.57 -25.94 5.05
C GLN A 121 0.35 -27.01 4.42
N TRP A 122 0.81 -26.78 3.19
CA TRP A 122 1.82 -27.60 2.52
C TRP A 122 2.84 -26.73 1.78
N CYS A 123 3.56 -25.88 2.50
CA CYS A 123 4.89 -25.34 2.15
C CYS A 123 5.56 -24.80 3.43
#